data_AF-K1USN2-F1
#
_entry.id   AF-K1USN2-F1
#
_cell.length_a   1.000
_cell.length_b   1.000
_cell.length_c   1.000
_cell.angle_alpha   90.00
_cell.angle_beta   90.00
_cell.angle_gamma   90.00
#
_symmetry.space_group_name_H-M   'P 1'
#
loop_
_entity.id
_entity.type
_entity.pdbx_description
1 polymer ?
#
loop_
_entity_poly.entity_id
_entity_poly.type
_entity_poly.pdbx_seq_one_letter_code
_entity_poly.pdbx_strand_id
1 'polypeptide(L)'
;MLYAIPSDMTRFRELTTGHTIIMGRKTFESLPNGALPNRRNIVISKTREQITGCEVYTSLEEALAARKKEVGSKEEVGSKEAVESKEASD
;
A
#
# COMPACT_ATOMS: atom_id res chain seq x y z
N MET A 1 -0.68 13.15 13.00
CA MET A 1 -0.61 12.21 14.14
C MET A 1 -1.08 12.93 15.39
N LEU A 2 -1.84 12.26 16.25
CA LEU A 2 -2.36 12.84 17.51
C LEU A 2 -1.35 12.78 18.66
N TYR A 3 -0.40 11.83 18.63
CA TYR A 3 0.69 11.70 19.60
C TYR A 3 1.93 11.14 18.91
N ALA A 4 3.12 11.66 19.25
CA ALA A 4 4.39 11.27 18.63
C ALA A 4 5.10 10.25 19.50
N ILE A 5 5.18 9.00 19.04
CA ILE A 5 5.94 7.94 19.69
C ILE A 5 7.27 7.79 18.94
N PRO A 6 8.42 8.07 19.57
CA PRO A 6 9.72 8.09 18.87
C PRO A 6 10.09 6.75 18.19
N SER A 7 9.66 5.62 18.76
CA SER A 7 9.99 4.28 18.26
C SER A 7 9.07 3.77 17.15
N ASP A 8 7.94 4.43 16.88
CA ASP A 8 6.92 3.92 15.97
C ASP A 8 7.43 3.86 14.51
N MET A 9 8.16 4.89 14.07
CA MET A 9 8.77 4.92 12.74
C MET A 9 9.88 3.88 12.56
N THR A 10 10.63 3.59 13.62
CA THR A 10 11.65 2.52 13.59
C THR A 10 10.98 1.16 13.41
N ARG A 11 9.96 0.87 14.21
CA ARG A 11 9.20 -0.38 14.11
C ARG A 11 8.49 -0.51 12.77
N PHE A 12 7.88 0.57 12.27
CA PHE A 12 7.27 0.59 10.94
C PHE A 12 8.29 0.25 9.86
N ARG A 13 9.48 0.85 9.91
CA ARG A 13 10.56 0.55 8.95
C ARG A 13 10.97 -0.92 9.00
N GLU A 14 11.17 -1.48 10.18
CA GLU A 14 11.57 -2.89 10.35
C GLU A 14 10.54 -3.85 9.77
N LEU A 15 9.26 -3.62 10.06
CA LEU A 15 8.16 -4.49 9.60
C LEU A 15 7.90 -4.39 8.10
N THR A 16 8.17 -3.24 7.50
CA THR A 16 7.76 -2.95 6.11
C THR A 16 8.89 -3.02 5.10
N THR A 17 10.15 -3.11 5.55
CA THR A 17 11.30 -3.21 4.62
C THR A 17 11.15 -4.43 3.72
N GLY A 18 11.41 -4.26 2.41
CA GLY A 18 11.23 -5.32 1.41
C GLY A 18 9.78 -5.58 0.99
N HIS A 19 8.80 -4.89 1.59
CA HIS A 19 7.38 -5.06 1.26
C HIS A 19 6.87 -3.91 0.40
N THR A 20 5.74 -4.16 -0.28
CA THR A 20 4.98 -3.14 -1.00
C THR A 20 4.12 -2.35 -0.04
N ILE A 21 4.24 -1.02 -0.07
CA ILE A 21 3.48 -0.11 0.79
C ILE A 21 2.52 0.70 -0.05
N ILE A 22 1.23 0.48 0.19
CA ILE A 22 0.15 1.22 -0.42
C ILE A 22 -0.30 2.30 0.58
N MET A 23 -0.32 3.55 0.13
CA MET A 23 -0.74 4.69 0.94
C MET A 23 -1.50 5.71 0.11
N GLY A 24 -2.23 6.61 0.77
CA GLY A 24 -2.86 7.76 0.11
C GLY A 24 -1.87 8.90 -0.10
N ARG A 25 -2.17 9.82 -1.03
CA ARG A 25 -1.32 10.99 -1.31
C ARG A 25 -0.99 11.84 -0.08
N LYS A 26 -2.01 12.17 0.73
CA LYS A 26 -1.81 12.98 1.95
C LYS A 26 -0.87 12.29 2.95
N THR A 27 -0.93 10.97 3.03
CA THR A 27 -0.01 10.19 3.86
C THR A 27 1.41 10.28 3.32
N PHE A 28 1.59 10.14 2.00
CA PHE A 28 2.89 10.29 1.35
C PHE A 28 3.48 11.68 1.56
N GLU A 29 2.70 12.75 1.35
CA GLU A 29 3.13 14.15 1.57
C GLU A 29 3.49 14.43 3.03
N SER A 30 2.92 13.68 3.98
CA SER A 30 3.26 13.80 5.40
C SER A 30 4.58 13.12 5.78
N LEU A 31 5.17 12.32 4.89
CA LEU A 31 6.45 11.66 5.15
C LEU A 31 7.61 12.66 5.07
N PRO A 32 8.51 12.67 6.06
CA PRO A 32 9.59 13.67 6.12
C PRO A 32 10.60 13.54 4.97
N ASN A 33 10.78 12.33 4.43
CA ASN A 33 11.81 12.01 3.44
C ASN A 33 11.23 11.44 2.13
N GLY A 34 9.93 11.65 1.88
CA GLY A 34 9.25 11.15 0.68
C GLY A 34 9.23 9.62 0.59
N ALA A 35 9.54 9.09 -0.60
CA ALA A 35 9.49 7.66 -0.90
C ALA A 35 10.37 6.84 0.04
N LEU A 36 9.79 5.80 0.62
CA LEU A 36 10.48 5.01 1.61
C LEU A 36 11.51 4.09 0.92
N PRO A 37 12.80 4.12 1.29
CA PRO A 37 13.84 3.35 0.60
C PRO A 37 13.65 1.84 0.78
N ASN A 38 14.15 1.04 -0.16
CA ASN A 38 14.08 -0.44 -0.13
C ASN A 38 12.66 -1.00 0.00
N ARG A 39 11.68 -0.24 -0.50
CA ARG A 39 10.27 -0.59 -0.53
C ARG A 39 9.68 -0.15 -1.86
N ARG A 40 8.69 -0.91 -2.33
CA ARG A 40 7.87 -0.51 -3.46
C ARG A 40 6.77 0.41 -2.92
N ASN A 41 6.83 1.69 -3.26
CA ASN A 41 5.87 2.69 -2.77
C ASN A 41 4.76 2.88 -3.80
N ILE A 42 3.52 2.64 -3.38
CA ILE A 42 2.33 2.79 -4.19
C ILE A 42 1.47 3.89 -3.57
N VAL A 43 1.20 4.95 -4.33
CA VAL A 43 0.41 6.09 -3.89
C VAL A 43 -0.92 6.12 -4.63
N ILE A 44 -2.01 6.02 -3.89
CA ILE A 44 -3.35 6.17 -4.46
C ILE A 44 -3.73 7.65 -4.46
N SER A 45 -4.04 8.17 -5.64
CA SER A 45 -4.62 9.50 -5.76
C SER A 45 -5.60 9.70 -6.92
N LYS A 46 -6.45 10.71 -6.78
CA LYS A 46 -7.38 11.13 -7.84
C LYS A 46 -6.70 11.82 -9.03
N THR A 47 -5.60 12.55 -8.82
CA THR A 47 -4.78 13.12 -9.93
C THR A 47 -3.60 12.21 -10.21
N ARG A 48 -3.28 12.05 -11.49
CA ARG A 48 -2.29 11.08 -12.01
C ARG A 48 -0.88 11.69 -12.09
N GLU A 49 -0.57 12.59 -11.18
CA GLU A 49 0.75 13.22 -11.08
C GLU A 49 1.79 12.19 -10.70
N GLN A 50 2.92 12.19 -11.42
CA GLN A 50 4.02 11.27 -11.16
C GLN A 50 4.82 11.72 -9.95
N ILE A 51 5.11 10.78 -9.06
CA ILE A 51 5.87 11.01 -7.84
C ILE A 51 7.17 10.22 -7.95
N THR A 52 8.31 10.88 -7.79
CA THR A 52 9.62 10.22 -7.88
C THR A 52 9.74 9.09 -6.85
N GLY A 53 10.10 7.89 -7.32
CA GLY A 53 10.28 6.71 -6.48
C GLY A 53 8.97 6.04 -6.04
N CYS A 54 7.83 6.44 -6.60
CA CYS A 54 6.51 5.88 -6.30
C CYS A 54 5.73 5.56 -7.57
N GLU A 55 4.89 4.54 -7.50
CA GLU A 55 3.88 4.25 -8.51
C GLU A 55 2.56 4.91 -8.10
N VAL A 56 1.92 5.64 -9.01
CA VAL A 56 0.69 6.37 -8.72
C VAL A 56 -0.49 5.74 -9.43
N TYR A 57 -1.52 5.40 -8.65
CA TYR A 57 -2.74 4.76 -9.14
C TYR A 57 -3.98 5.56 -8.78
N THR A 58 -5.03 5.39 -9.58
CA THR A 58 -6.27 6.16 -9.42
C THR A 58 -7.32 5.47 -8.54
N SER A 59 -7.19 4.16 -8.34
CA SER A 59 -8.06 3.38 -7.46
C SER A 59 -7.28 2.33 -6.67
N LEU A 60 -7.89 1.84 -5.60
CA LEU A 60 -7.34 0.74 -4.80
C LEU A 60 -7.28 -0.56 -5.59
N GLU A 61 -8.26 -0.82 -6.45
CA GLU A 61 -8.33 -2.01 -7.30
C GLU A 61 -7.15 -2.06 -8.29
N GLU A 62 -6.82 -0.93 -8.92
CA GLU A 62 -5.69 -0.80 -9.85
C GLU A 62 -4.36 -1.06 -9.12
N ALA A 63 -4.21 -0.51 -7.90
CA ALA A 63 -3.05 -0.73 -7.04
C ALA A 63 -2.90 -2.20 -6.60
N LEU A 64 -4.00 -2.86 -6.24
CA LEU A 64 -4.00 -4.28 -5.86
C LEU A 64 -3.69 -5.19 -7.06
N ALA A 65 -4.21 -4.87 -8.25
CA ALA A 65 -3.90 -5.60 -9.48
C ALA A 65 -2.40 -5.51 -9.84
N ALA A 66 -1.77 -4.36 -9.60
CA ALA A 66 -0.33 -4.17 -9.80
C ALA A 66 0.53 -5.06 -8.88
N ARG A 67 -0.02 -5.53 -7.75
CA ARG A 67 0.65 -6.45 -6.82
C ARG A 67 0.65 -7.90 -7.33
N LYS A 68 -0.37 -8.31 -8.10
CA LYS A 68 -0.46 -9.68 -8.66
C LYS A 68 0.65 -10.00 -9.67
N LYS A 69 1.27 -9.00 -10.30
CA LYS A 69 2.33 -9.22 -11.30
C LYS A 69 3.68 -9.66 -10.72
N GLU A 70 3.89 -9.53 -9.41
CA GLU A 70 5.17 -9.86 -8.75
C GLU A 70 5.17 -11.19 -7.98
N VAL A 71 4.05 -11.94 -7.99
CA VAL A 71 3.98 -13.23 -7.27
C VAL A 71 4.68 -14.31 -8.08
N GLY A 72 6.01 -14.29 -7.98
CA GLY A 72 6.92 -15.28 -8.50
C GLY A 72 7.99 -15.70 -7.49
N SER A 73 7.73 -15.61 -6.17
CA SER A 73 8.42 -16.43 -5.15
C SER A 73 7.92 -16.13 -3.72
N LYS A 74 7.31 -17.16 -3.12
CA LYS A 74 7.12 -17.47 -1.69
C LYS A 74 6.01 -16.79 -0.89
N GLU A 75 4.92 -17.57 -0.85
CA GLU A 75 4.20 -18.09 0.33
C GLU A 75 3.19 -17.22 1.09
N GLU A 76 2.08 -17.90 1.35
CA GLU A 76 0.83 -17.50 1.97
C GLU A 76 0.95 -17.39 3.50
N VAL A 77 0.26 -16.41 4.08
CA VAL A 77 -0.60 -16.55 5.29
C VAL A 77 -1.67 -15.45 5.16
N GLY A 78 -2.92 -15.76 4.85
CA GLY A 78 -3.97 -16.01 5.84
C GLY A 78 -4.42 -14.69 6.49
N SER A 79 -5.54 -14.09 6.12
CA SER A 79 -6.84 -14.51 6.67
C SER A 79 -8.01 -14.19 5.74
N LYS A 80 -8.85 -15.20 5.56
CA LYS A 80 -10.23 -15.13 5.08
C LYS A 80 -11.02 -14.10 5.88
N GLU A 81 -11.92 -13.40 5.21
CA GLU A 81 -13.33 -13.43 5.60
C GLU A 81 -14.19 -13.34 4.35
N ALA A 82 -14.88 -14.45 4.09
CA ALA A 82 -15.94 -14.57 3.13
C ALA A 82 -17.22 -14.07 3.79
N VAL A 83 -17.99 -13.22 3.10
CA VAL A 83 -19.44 -13.43 3.02
C VAL A 83 -19.86 -13.08 1.60
N GLU A 84 -20.02 -14.14 0.84
CA GLU A 84 -20.79 -14.22 -0.39
C GLU A 84 -22.28 -14.18 -0.03
N SER A 85 -23.04 -13.30 -0.68
CA SER A 85 -24.46 -13.54 -0.92
C SER A 85 -24.75 -13.14 -2.35
N LYS A 86 -24.91 -14.18 -3.17
CA LYS A 86 -25.14 -14.20 -4.60
C LYS A 86 -26.65 -14.36 -4.84
N GLU A 87 -27.15 -13.67 -5.87
CA GLU A 87 -28.34 -13.99 -6.70
C GLU A 87 -29.73 -13.99 -5.99
N ALA A 88 -30.86 -13.70 -6.64
CA ALA A 88 -31.22 -13.74 -8.05
C ALA A 88 -32.35 -12.74 -8.37
N SER A 89 -32.43 -12.38 -9.64
CA SER A 89 -33.63 -11.87 -10.31
C SER A 89 -34.64 -13.00 -10.53
N ASP A 90 -35.90 -12.79 -10.17
CA ASP A 90 -37.11 -12.89 -11.02
C ASP A 90 -38.29 -12.25 -10.28
#